data_AF-A0A965D588-F1
#
_entry.id   AF-A0A965D588-F1
#
_cell.length_a   1.000
_cell.length_b   1.000
_cell.length_c   1.000
_cell.angle_alpha   90.00
_cell.angle_beta   90.00
_cell.angle_gamma   90.00
#
_symmetry.space_group_name_H-M   'P 1'
#
loop_
_entity.id
_entity.type
_entity.pdbx_description
1 polymer ?
#
loop_
_entity_poly.entity_id
_entity_poly.type
_entity_poly.pdbx_seq_one_letter_code
_entity_poly.pdbx_strand_id
1 'polypeptide(L)'
;MQTILQRCVLLSALTMIAIPVAARVTEINTRSVEPFANGAAFGETGAYERVSGTFKGELDPADARNKVIVNLDKAPRNARGMVEYEADFFLLRPADAARGNHKLIYDVTNRGRKIIHWRLMDGRPKSVASANDPKNPEDAGNGLFLRRGYTLVWSGWDSEAPRASNGMSMSAIIASDHGKPIVRAIRDEIILDTRDRADPPKPGEAPRKQLLKLYYDAATLDQREARLTMRRGEKDPRIEIPASGWAYAGPRALELVGINPEPGVIYEFHYKAKDPRVLGVGLAATRDLISFLRAGGNDAKGNASPLKGITGTLAFGASQSGRFLRDFVYLGFNQDESARKVFDGVYAHTAGAGGVFLNYEFGQPNRTNTQHEDHTFPENVFPFSAARLTDPVTGKTDGLLRNDGFDPLWMETNTSTEYWQKGASLTVTDPLGQKDVALPPTARAYLIAGTQHGATAWMTSTRGSCVNPRNPHS
;
A
#
# COMPACT_ATOMS: atom_id res chain seq x y z
N MET A 1 41.84 64.98 -33.12
CA MET A 1 40.50 64.60 -33.59
C MET A 1 40.25 63.17 -33.12
N GLN A 2 39.26 63.00 -32.26
CA GLN A 2 38.61 61.75 -31.82
C GLN A 2 39.41 60.68 -31.03
N THR A 3 39.17 60.74 -29.72
CA THR A 3 39.13 59.67 -28.72
C THR A 3 38.27 58.46 -29.12
N ILE A 4 38.76 57.24 -28.92
CA ILE A 4 37.92 56.04 -28.72
C ILE A 4 38.41 55.34 -27.44
N LEU A 5 37.62 55.47 -26.38
CA LEU A 5 37.72 54.71 -25.13
C LEU A 5 36.99 53.38 -25.32
N GLN A 6 37.71 52.25 -25.34
CA GLN A 6 37.09 50.93 -25.19
C GLN A 6 36.91 50.62 -23.70
N ARG A 7 35.65 50.61 -23.24
CA ARG A 7 35.27 50.11 -21.92
C ARG A 7 35.23 48.58 -21.95
N CYS A 8 36.15 47.92 -21.27
CA CYS A 8 36.02 46.52 -20.90
C CYS A 8 34.94 46.39 -19.82
N VAL A 9 33.78 45.85 -20.17
CA VAL A 9 32.76 45.41 -19.21
C VAL A 9 33.04 43.94 -18.90
N LEU A 10 33.58 43.66 -17.72
CA LEU A 10 33.60 42.31 -17.15
C LEU A 10 32.16 41.94 -16.75
N LEU A 11 31.51 41.10 -17.58
CA LEU A 11 30.32 40.38 -17.14
C LEU A 11 30.76 39.24 -16.22
N SER A 12 30.70 39.47 -14.91
CA SER A 12 30.76 38.38 -13.93
C SER A 12 29.48 37.56 -14.05
N ALA A 13 29.55 36.46 -14.81
CA ALA A 13 28.51 35.45 -14.82
C ALA A 13 28.43 34.81 -13.43
N LEU A 14 27.46 35.22 -12.61
CA LEU A 14 27.03 34.45 -11.45
C LEU A 14 26.45 33.13 -11.98
N THR A 15 27.26 32.09 -12.06
CA THR A 15 26.75 30.72 -12.07
C THR A 15 26.08 30.50 -10.73
N MET A 16 24.77 30.72 -10.65
CA MET A 16 23.95 30.11 -9.62
C MET A 16 24.14 28.60 -9.78
N ILE A 17 24.94 28.00 -8.90
CA ILE A 17 24.83 26.59 -8.62
C ILE A 17 23.43 26.43 -8.02
N ALA A 18 22.46 26.09 -8.88
CA ALA A 18 21.18 25.61 -8.42
C ALA A 18 21.49 24.33 -7.65
N ILE A 19 21.58 24.45 -6.32
CA ILE A 19 21.50 23.30 -5.44
C ILE A 19 20.20 22.62 -5.86
N PRO A 20 20.22 21.34 -6.30
CA PRO A 20 18.98 20.66 -6.61
C PRO A 20 18.20 20.63 -5.30
N VAL A 21 17.21 21.50 -5.19
CA VAL A 21 16.24 21.43 -4.10
C VAL A 21 15.62 20.05 -4.26
N ALA A 22 15.95 19.14 -3.35
CA ALA A 22 15.44 17.79 -3.29
C ALA A 22 13.94 17.87 -2.94
N ALA A 23 13.14 18.38 -3.86
CA ALA A 23 11.71 18.55 -3.72
C ALA A 23 11.06 17.19 -3.92
N ARG A 24 11.00 16.37 -2.86
CA ARG A 24 10.12 15.19 -2.81
C ARG A 24 9.40 15.11 -1.49
N VAL A 25 10.13 15.07 -0.37
CA VAL A 25 9.58 15.46 0.93
C VAL A 25 9.88 16.95 1.13
N THR A 26 8.83 17.77 1.19
CA THR A 26 8.94 19.22 1.37
C THR A 26 8.86 19.62 2.84
N GLU A 27 8.19 18.79 3.65
CA GLU A 27 8.05 19.00 5.08
C GLU A 27 7.97 17.65 5.80
N ILE A 28 8.77 17.46 6.85
CA ILE A 28 8.59 16.39 7.83
C ILE A 28 8.27 17.02 9.18
N ASN A 29 7.13 16.61 9.77
CA ASN A 29 6.64 17.14 11.02
C ASN A 29 6.61 16.03 12.08
N THR A 30 7.63 15.99 12.93
CA THR A 30 7.64 15.10 14.09
C THR A 30 6.71 15.64 15.17
N ARG A 31 5.62 14.91 15.41
CA ARG A 31 4.63 15.24 16.43
C ARG A 31 5.05 14.75 17.81
N SER A 32 5.61 13.55 17.91
CA SER A 32 6.05 13.00 19.19
C SER A 32 7.30 12.13 19.06
N VAL A 33 8.12 12.17 20.10
CA VAL A 33 9.24 11.26 20.38
C VAL A 33 9.05 10.76 21.80
N GLU A 34 8.79 9.47 21.96
CA GLU A 34 8.42 8.87 23.24
C GLU A 34 9.26 7.60 23.47
N PRO A 35 9.67 7.26 24.71
CA PRO A 35 10.27 5.97 24.98
C PRO A 35 9.37 4.82 24.51
N PHE A 36 9.96 3.83 23.86
CA PHE A 36 9.27 2.57 23.56
C PHE A 36 9.39 1.62 24.75
N ALA A 37 8.33 0.86 25.02
CA ALA A 37 8.35 -0.22 26.01
C ALA A 37 8.81 0.25 27.41
N ASN A 38 8.42 1.47 27.80
CA ASN A 38 8.84 2.12 29.05
C ASN A 38 10.38 2.22 29.22
N GLY A 39 11.12 2.35 28.11
CA GLY A 39 12.58 2.43 28.12
C GLY A 39 13.27 1.07 28.24
N ALA A 40 12.56 -0.04 28.05
CA ALA A 40 13.15 -1.38 28.05
C ALA A 40 14.29 -1.49 27.01
N ALA A 41 15.35 -2.19 27.39
CA ALA A 41 16.50 -2.43 26.52
C ALA A 41 16.30 -3.69 25.67
N PHE A 42 16.71 -3.62 24.40
CA PHE A 42 16.69 -4.73 23.45
C PHE A 42 18.13 -5.19 23.16
N GLY A 43 18.62 -6.14 23.94
CA GLY A 43 19.98 -6.66 23.80
C GLY A 43 21.03 -5.55 23.90
N GLU A 44 22.07 -5.65 23.09
CA GLU A 44 23.17 -4.68 23.05
C GLU A 44 22.83 -3.37 22.34
N THR A 45 21.67 -3.27 21.67
CA THR A 45 21.23 -2.00 21.07
C THR A 45 20.72 -1.00 22.13
N GLY A 46 20.20 -1.50 23.26
CA GLY A 46 19.65 -0.65 24.31
C GLY A 46 18.19 -0.24 24.06
N ALA A 47 17.78 0.90 24.62
CA ALA A 47 16.41 1.40 24.54
C ALA A 47 16.04 1.90 23.14
N TYR A 48 14.75 1.93 22.85
CA TYR A 48 14.18 2.44 21.60
C TYR A 48 13.23 3.61 21.86
N GLU A 49 13.05 4.43 20.84
CA GLU A 49 12.09 5.52 20.80
C GLU A 49 11.03 5.26 19.72
N ARG A 50 9.80 5.68 20.03
CA ARG A 50 8.69 5.81 19.11
C ARG A 50 8.67 7.22 18.58
N VAL A 51 8.74 7.38 17.26
CA VAL A 51 8.66 8.68 16.61
C VAL A 51 7.43 8.69 15.72
N SER A 52 6.51 9.63 15.91
CA SER A 52 5.28 9.73 15.10
C SER A 52 5.08 11.12 14.54
N GLY A 53 4.44 11.22 13.37
CA GLY A 53 4.24 12.52 12.72
C GLY A 53 3.56 12.41 11.36
N THR A 54 3.62 13.50 10.60
CA THR A 54 3.21 13.56 9.19
C THR A 54 4.34 14.06 8.31
N PHE A 55 4.30 13.74 7.04
CA PHE A 55 5.20 14.31 6.04
C PHE A 55 4.40 14.75 4.81
N LYS A 56 4.88 15.81 4.18
CA LYS A 56 4.33 16.35 2.94
C LYS A 56 5.35 16.26 1.83
N GLY A 57 4.85 16.19 0.61
CA GLY A 57 5.69 16.15 -0.56
C GLY A 57 5.02 16.65 -1.83
N GLU A 58 5.82 16.72 -2.88
CA GLU A 58 5.45 17.29 -4.16
C GLU A 58 5.94 16.44 -5.33
N LEU A 59 5.02 16.11 -6.24
CA LEU A 59 5.30 15.34 -7.45
C LEU A 59 5.16 16.23 -8.68
N ASP A 60 6.14 16.14 -9.57
CA ASP A 60 6.05 16.74 -10.91
C ASP A 60 5.33 15.75 -11.84
N PRO A 61 4.14 16.08 -12.38
CA PRO A 61 3.45 15.22 -13.35
C PRO A 61 4.21 15.02 -14.67
N ALA A 62 5.18 15.89 -14.97
CA ALA A 62 6.00 15.80 -16.18
C ALA A 62 7.24 14.90 -15.99
N ASP A 63 7.64 14.57 -14.75
CA ASP A 63 8.76 13.66 -14.51
C ASP A 63 8.42 12.25 -15.01
N ALA A 64 9.34 11.65 -15.78
CA ALA A 64 9.14 10.33 -16.36
C ALA A 64 8.84 9.24 -15.31
N ARG A 65 9.36 9.39 -14.08
CA ARG A 65 9.16 8.44 -12.97
C ARG A 65 7.78 8.57 -12.33
N ASN A 66 7.11 9.71 -12.52
CA ASN A 66 5.77 9.96 -12.01
C ASN A 66 4.68 9.79 -13.07
N LYS A 67 5.03 9.86 -14.37
CA LYS A 67 4.09 9.67 -15.49
C LYS A 67 3.34 8.34 -15.48
N VAL A 68 3.88 7.32 -14.80
CA VAL A 68 3.21 6.03 -14.63
C VAL A 68 1.98 6.13 -13.72
N ILE A 69 1.88 7.16 -12.88
CA ILE A 69 0.77 7.35 -11.94
C ILE A 69 -0.47 7.78 -12.73
N VAL A 70 -1.49 6.92 -12.71
CA VAL A 70 -2.76 7.18 -13.38
C VAL A 70 -3.45 8.40 -12.77
N ASN A 71 -3.89 9.31 -13.64
CA ASN A 71 -4.57 10.56 -13.31
C ASN A 71 -3.73 11.63 -12.59
N LEU A 72 -2.42 11.47 -12.49
CA LEU A 72 -1.56 12.50 -11.88
C LEU A 72 -1.58 13.81 -12.67
N ASP A 73 -1.68 13.73 -13.99
CA ASP A 73 -1.79 14.87 -14.89
C ASP A 73 -3.09 15.68 -14.68
N LYS A 74 -4.13 15.03 -14.14
CA LYS A 74 -5.45 15.59 -13.80
C LYS A 74 -5.59 16.01 -12.34
N ALA A 75 -4.55 15.84 -11.53
CA ALA A 75 -4.57 16.22 -10.12
C ALA A 75 -4.49 17.76 -9.95
N PRO A 76 -5.01 18.32 -8.84
CA PRO A 76 -4.78 19.70 -8.47
C PRO A 76 -3.29 19.99 -8.34
N ARG A 77 -2.87 21.18 -8.80
CA ARG A 77 -1.47 21.61 -8.79
C ARG A 77 -1.31 22.90 -8.02
N ASN A 78 -0.23 23.00 -7.25
CA ASN A 78 0.15 24.24 -6.58
C ASN A 78 0.72 25.28 -7.57
N ALA A 79 1.10 26.46 -7.08
CA ALA A 79 1.64 27.54 -7.91
C ALA A 79 2.95 27.19 -8.64
N ARG A 80 3.66 26.13 -8.22
CA ARG A 80 4.85 25.60 -8.91
C ARG A 80 4.51 24.55 -9.98
N GLY A 81 3.24 24.21 -10.15
CA GLY A 81 2.80 23.15 -11.07
C GLY A 81 2.95 21.74 -10.49
N MET A 82 3.20 21.60 -9.19
CA MET A 82 3.43 20.33 -8.51
C MET A 82 2.14 19.79 -7.87
N VAL A 83 2.00 18.47 -7.80
CA VAL A 83 0.92 17.80 -7.07
C VAL A 83 1.38 17.53 -5.65
N GLU A 84 0.64 18.07 -4.69
CA GLU A 84 0.96 17.95 -3.26
C GLU A 84 0.31 16.71 -2.64
N TYR A 85 1.02 16.08 -1.71
CA TYR A 85 0.50 14.99 -0.89
C TYR A 85 0.89 15.18 0.58
N GLU A 86 0.13 14.54 1.48
CA GLU A 86 0.44 14.44 2.90
C GLU A 86 0.11 13.03 3.41
N ALA A 87 0.98 12.47 4.24
CA ALA A 87 0.80 11.13 4.81
C ALA A 87 1.35 11.01 6.23
N ASP A 88 0.81 10.05 6.97
CA ASP A 88 1.27 9.69 8.31
C ASP A 88 2.61 8.93 8.25
N PHE A 89 3.49 9.10 9.24
CA PHE A 89 4.67 8.25 9.44
C PHE A 89 4.83 7.81 10.92
N PHE A 90 5.48 6.67 11.13
CA PHE A 90 5.83 6.14 12.44
C PHE A 90 7.17 5.40 12.38
N LEU A 91 8.02 5.55 13.40
CA LEU A 91 9.29 4.83 13.52
C LEU A 91 9.46 4.21 14.90
N LEU A 92 10.13 3.05 14.94
CA LEU A 92 10.87 2.58 16.12
C LEU A 92 12.36 2.68 15.80
N ARG A 93 13.11 3.53 16.50
CA ARG A 93 14.56 3.70 16.31
C ARG A 93 15.33 3.50 17.62
N PRO A 94 16.60 3.07 17.59
CA PRO A 94 17.45 3.09 18.79
C PRO A 94 17.48 4.50 19.41
N ALA A 95 17.34 4.59 20.73
CA ALA A 95 17.45 5.86 21.45
C ALA A 95 18.87 6.42 21.37
N ASP A 96 19.87 5.53 21.41
CA ASP A 96 21.26 5.85 21.06
C ASP A 96 21.52 5.38 19.62
N ALA A 97 21.60 6.35 18.70
CA ALA A 97 21.84 6.09 17.29
C ALA A 97 23.17 5.35 17.02
N ALA A 98 24.18 5.51 17.89
CA ALA A 98 25.48 4.84 17.74
C ALA A 98 25.41 3.32 18.02
N ARG A 99 24.36 2.86 18.71
CA ARG A 99 24.11 1.43 18.98
C ARG A 99 23.20 0.76 17.95
N GLY A 100 22.70 1.54 16.99
CA GLY A 100 21.95 1.04 15.85
C GLY A 100 22.85 0.35 14.83
N ASN A 101 22.25 -0.48 13.96
CA ASN A 101 22.98 -1.13 12.86
C ASN A 101 22.95 -0.31 11.56
N HIS A 102 22.41 0.91 11.61
CA HIS A 102 22.26 1.82 10.48
C HIS A 102 21.44 1.26 9.30
N LYS A 103 20.54 0.31 9.58
CA LYS A 103 19.61 -0.24 8.58
C LYS A 103 18.16 0.02 8.98
N LEU A 104 17.38 0.39 7.98
CA LEU A 104 15.94 0.61 8.08
C LEU A 104 15.19 -0.57 7.47
N ILE A 105 14.12 -1.04 8.13
CA ILE A 105 13.11 -1.92 7.57
C ILE A 105 11.81 -1.13 7.47
N TYR A 106 11.34 -0.90 6.24
CA TYR A 106 10.03 -0.36 5.98
C TYR A 106 8.99 -1.48 5.96
N ASP A 107 8.06 -1.48 6.89
CA ASP A 107 6.90 -2.36 6.87
C ASP A 107 5.74 -1.61 6.20
N VAL A 108 5.43 -2.02 4.97
CA VAL A 108 4.32 -1.47 4.21
C VAL A 108 3.04 -1.81 4.95
N THR A 109 2.31 -0.77 5.37
CA THR A 109 1.09 -0.97 6.15
C THR A 109 0.04 -1.74 5.35
N ASN A 110 -0.63 -2.70 5.99
CA ASN A 110 -1.70 -3.49 5.35
C ASN A 110 -3.05 -2.93 5.79
N ARG A 111 -3.73 -2.18 4.90
CA ARG A 111 -4.96 -1.43 5.23
C ARG A 111 -4.73 -0.49 6.43
N GLY A 112 -3.61 0.23 6.39
CA GLY A 112 -3.15 1.10 7.48
C GLY A 112 -2.59 0.38 8.71
N ARG A 113 -2.57 -0.97 8.71
CA ARG A 113 -2.10 -1.74 9.87
C ARG A 113 -0.59 -1.99 9.85
N LYS A 114 0.06 -1.83 11.00
CA LYS A 114 1.45 -2.23 11.23
C LYS A 114 1.49 -3.74 11.51
N ILE A 115 2.34 -4.50 10.83
CA ILE A 115 2.26 -5.98 10.87
C ILE A 115 3.54 -6.71 11.21
N ILE A 116 4.71 -6.13 10.95
CA ILE A 116 6.00 -6.81 11.13
C ILE A 116 6.22 -7.31 12.56
N HIS A 117 5.72 -6.58 13.57
CA HIS A 117 5.93 -6.92 14.98
C HIS A 117 5.20 -8.19 15.40
N TRP A 118 4.02 -8.49 14.87
CA TRP A 118 3.31 -9.74 15.17
C TRP A 118 3.46 -10.82 14.07
N ARG A 119 3.99 -10.47 12.89
CA ARG A 119 4.32 -11.42 11.81
C ARG A 119 5.71 -12.02 11.91
N LEU A 120 6.72 -11.22 12.27
CA LEU A 120 8.13 -11.62 12.26
C LEU A 120 8.83 -11.47 13.61
N MET A 121 8.16 -10.89 14.62
CA MET A 121 8.70 -10.76 15.97
C MET A 121 7.79 -11.38 17.04
N ASP A 122 6.78 -12.18 16.67
CA ASP A 122 5.87 -12.86 17.61
C ASP A 122 5.14 -11.93 18.60
N GLY A 123 4.99 -10.65 18.27
CA GLY A 123 4.17 -9.72 19.06
C GLY A 123 2.73 -10.22 19.18
N ARG A 124 2.09 -9.96 20.32
CA ARG A 124 0.71 -10.38 20.60
C ARG A 124 -0.16 -9.17 20.96
N PRO A 125 -0.43 -8.28 19.99
CA PRO A 125 -1.23 -7.09 20.26
C PRO A 125 -2.63 -7.47 20.74
N LYS A 126 -3.12 -6.77 21.76
CA LYS A 126 -4.43 -7.02 22.38
C LYS A 126 -5.61 -6.56 21.50
N SER A 127 -5.35 -5.67 20.55
CA SER A 127 -6.33 -5.14 19.60
C SER A 127 -5.66 -4.64 18.31
N VAL A 128 -6.45 -4.34 17.29
CA VAL A 128 -5.96 -3.64 16.09
C VAL A 128 -5.37 -2.28 16.45
N ALA A 129 -5.99 -1.55 17.39
CA ALA A 129 -5.53 -0.24 17.81
C ALA A 129 -4.15 -0.29 18.48
N SER A 130 -3.90 -1.30 19.33
CA SER A 130 -2.59 -1.48 19.97
C SER A 130 -1.53 -1.98 19.00
N ALA A 131 -1.89 -2.82 18.01
CA ALA A 131 -0.96 -3.20 16.94
C ALA A 131 -0.48 -1.95 16.15
N ASN A 132 -1.38 -0.98 15.97
CA ASN A 132 -1.08 0.24 15.24
C ASN A 132 -0.38 1.32 16.08
N ASP A 133 -0.29 1.14 17.39
CA ASP A 133 0.39 2.05 18.30
C ASP A 133 1.19 1.21 19.34
N PRO A 134 2.22 0.49 18.88
CA PRO A 134 3.00 -0.39 19.75
C PRO A 134 3.68 0.45 20.82
N LYS A 135 3.45 0.13 22.09
CA LYS A 135 3.87 0.94 23.24
C LYS A 135 4.56 0.13 24.32
N ASN A 136 4.16 -1.12 24.49
CA ASN A 136 4.56 -1.96 25.61
C ASN A 136 5.63 -2.97 25.18
N PRO A 137 6.41 -3.54 26.13
CA PRO A 137 7.37 -4.61 25.83
C PRO A 137 6.74 -5.78 25.06
N GLU A 138 5.49 -6.13 25.39
CA GLU A 138 4.70 -7.19 24.75
C GLU A 138 4.48 -6.95 23.25
N ASP A 139 4.38 -5.68 22.83
CA ASP A 139 4.14 -5.30 21.44
C ASP A 139 5.40 -5.53 20.57
N ALA A 140 6.58 -5.63 21.19
CA ALA A 140 7.83 -5.99 20.53
C ALA A 140 7.97 -7.50 20.28
N GLY A 141 7.16 -8.32 20.97
CA GLY A 141 7.29 -9.76 21.04
C GLY A 141 8.71 -10.20 21.40
N ASN A 142 9.34 -11.03 20.58
CA ASN A 142 10.71 -11.48 20.75
C ASN A 142 11.75 -10.37 20.48
N GLY A 143 11.37 -9.24 19.87
CA GLY A 143 12.24 -8.09 19.61
C GLY A 143 13.37 -8.35 18.60
N LEU A 144 13.22 -9.34 17.71
CA LEU A 144 14.27 -9.82 16.79
C LEU A 144 15.03 -8.68 16.09
N PHE A 145 14.31 -7.75 15.47
CA PHE A 145 14.93 -6.64 14.75
C PHE A 145 15.49 -5.56 15.69
N LEU A 146 14.82 -5.33 16.82
CA LEU A 146 15.24 -4.32 17.79
C LEU A 146 16.57 -4.72 18.46
N ARG A 147 16.72 -5.99 18.84
CA ARG A 147 17.98 -6.54 19.40
C ARG A 147 19.14 -6.52 18.43
N ARG A 148 18.85 -6.39 17.12
CA ARG A 148 19.84 -6.32 16.04
C ARG A 148 20.10 -4.89 15.57
N GLY A 149 19.55 -3.87 16.23
CA GLY A 149 19.82 -2.47 15.91
C GLY A 149 19.03 -1.88 14.74
N TYR A 150 18.03 -2.57 14.21
CA TYR A 150 17.25 -2.05 13.07
C TYR A 150 16.31 -0.93 13.48
N THR A 151 16.18 0.08 12.62
CA THR A 151 15.06 1.01 12.66
C THR A 151 13.87 0.42 11.90
N LEU A 152 12.69 0.38 12.51
CA LEU A 152 11.45 -0.01 11.83
C LEU A 152 10.67 1.24 11.42
N VAL A 153 10.15 1.29 10.21
CA VAL A 153 9.41 2.44 9.67
C VAL A 153 8.11 2.02 9.03
N TRP A 154 7.08 2.83 9.21
CA TRP A 154 5.78 2.70 8.57
C TRP A 154 5.32 4.06 8.04
N SER A 155 4.50 4.03 7.01
CA SER A 155 3.76 5.20 6.56
C SER A 155 2.37 4.84 6.03
N GLY A 156 1.51 5.85 5.96
CA GLY A 156 0.30 5.77 5.15
C GLY A 156 0.63 5.83 3.65
N TRP A 157 -0.15 5.10 2.85
CA TRP A 157 -0.08 5.11 1.38
C TRP A 157 -1.46 4.95 0.72
N ASP A 158 -2.49 4.61 1.49
CA ASP A 158 -3.88 4.48 1.03
C ASP A 158 -4.75 5.50 1.75
N SER A 159 -5.44 6.35 0.99
CA SER A 159 -6.35 7.36 1.53
C SER A 159 -7.66 6.79 2.08
N GLU A 160 -8.03 5.57 1.69
CA GLU A 160 -9.20 4.86 2.22
C GLU A 160 -8.82 3.88 3.34
N ALA A 161 -7.55 3.85 3.77
CA ALA A 161 -7.13 3.03 4.89
C ALA A 161 -7.91 3.42 6.17
N PRO A 162 -8.49 2.45 6.91
CA PRO A 162 -9.27 2.76 8.11
C PRO A 162 -8.45 3.46 9.18
N ARG A 163 -8.85 4.67 9.55
CA ARG A 163 -8.27 5.41 10.69
C ARG A 163 -8.84 4.96 12.04
N ALA A 164 -10.05 4.39 12.05
CA ALA A 164 -10.67 3.82 13.24
C ALA A 164 -9.80 2.66 13.75
N SER A 165 -9.12 2.84 14.89
CA SER A 165 -8.04 1.99 15.43
C SER A 165 -6.61 2.39 15.03
N ASN A 166 -6.31 3.68 14.95
CA ASN A 166 -4.96 4.23 14.74
C ASN A 166 -4.27 3.78 13.44
N GLY A 167 -5.05 3.35 12.43
CA GLY A 167 -4.50 2.98 11.14
C GLY A 167 -3.86 4.18 10.45
N MET A 168 -2.73 3.93 9.78
CA MET A 168 -1.99 4.96 9.05
C MET A 168 -2.60 5.18 7.67
N SER A 169 -2.71 6.43 7.26
CA SER A 169 -3.32 6.79 5.98
C SER A 169 -2.64 8.02 5.38
N MET A 170 -3.11 8.43 4.21
CA MET A 170 -2.69 9.64 3.52
C MET A 170 -3.89 10.46 3.10
N SER A 171 -3.68 11.72 2.77
CA SER A 171 -4.72 12.58 2.21
C SER A 171 -5.12 12.12 0.81
N ALA A 172 -6.43 12.13 0.53
CA ALA A 172 -6.93 11.83 -0.80
C ALA A 172 -6.61 12.97 -1.78
N ILE A 173 -6.16 12.61 -2.98
CA ILE A 173 -5.95 13.54 -4.09
C ILE A 173 -6.98 13.19 -5.15
N ILE A 174 -7.89 14.12 -5.45
CA ILE A 174 -9.00 13.90 -6.37
C ILE A 174 -8.64 14.45 -7.75
N ALA A 175 -8.66 13.60 -8.77
CA ALA A 175 -8.45 14.03 -10.14
C ALA A 175 -9.69 14.73 -10.70
N SER A 176 -9.47 15.74 -11.54
CA SER A 176 -10.52 16.52 -12.20
C SER A 176 -10.22 16.73 -13.67
N ASP A 177 -11.26 16.86 -14.49
CA ASP A 177 -11.14 17.29 -15.89
C ASP A 177 -11.27 18.82 -15.94
N HIS A 178 -10.14 19.51 -15.91
CA HIS A 178 -10.07 20.99 -15.89
C HIS A 178 -10.97 21.62 -14.80
N GLY A 179 -10.93 21.07 -13.58
CA GLY A 179 -11.74 21.52 -12.44
C GLY A 179 -13.16 20.96 -12.40
N LYS A 180 -13.57 20.14 -13.37
CA LYS A 180 -14.86 19.44 -13.36
C LYS A 180 -14.71 18.01 -12.82
N PRO A 181 -15.72 17.47 -12.12
CA PRO A 181 -15.72 16.07 -11.69
C PRO A 181 -15.53 15.11 -12.88
N ILE A 182 -14.63 14.13 -12.71
CA ILE A 182 -14.54 13.01 -13.66
C ILE A 182 -15.61 11.99 -13.27
N VAL A 183 -16.48 11.65 -14.21
CA VAL A 183 -17.57 10.68 -14.00
C VAL A 183 -17.38 9.47 -14.93
N ARG A 184 -17.48 8.26 -14.38
CA ARG A 184 -17.41 7.00 -15.14
C ARG A 184 -18.45 6.01 -14.62
N ALA A 185 -18.96 5.17 -15.52
CA ALA A 185 -19.66 3.97 -15.10
C ALA A 185 -18.64 3.00 -14.51
N ILE A 186 -18.83 2.58 -13.26
CA ILE A 186 -18.01 1.58 -12.60
C ILE A 186 -18.90 0.50 -12.02
N ARG A 187 -18.25 -0.58 -11.57
CA ARG A 187 -18.89 -1.70 -10.90
C ARG A 187 -18.28 -1.91 -9.53
N ASP A 188 -19.14 -2.05 -8.53
CA ASP A 188 -18.77 -2.58 -7.22
C ASP A 188 -19.35 -3.97 -7.00
N GLU A 189 -18.53 -4.83 -6.42
CA GLU A 189 -18.95 -6.12 -5.91
C GLU A 189 -18.92 -6.07 -4.38
N ILE A 190 -20.03 -6.42 -3.73
CA ILE A 190 -20.22 -6.28 -2.29
C ILE A 190 -20.71 -7.61 -1.76
N ILE A 191 -19.95 -8.18 -0.82
CA ILE A 191 -20.25 -9.46 -0.22
C ILE A 191 -20.37 -9.22 1.28
N LEU A 192 -21.53 -9.58 1.80
CA LEU A 192 -21.82 -9.42 3.21
C LEU A 192 -21.05 -10.47 4.02
N ASP A 193 -20.53 -10.03 5.17
CA ASP A 193 -19.80 -10.83 6.17
C ASP A 193 -18.41 -11.36 5.76
N THR A 194 -17.85 -11.00 4.60
CA THR A 194 -16.47 -11.35 4.24
C THR A 194 -15.48 -10.27 4.70
N ARG A 195 -15.56 -9.07 4.10
CA ARG A 195 -14.54 -8.00 4.23
C ARG A 195 -15.07 -6.70 4.81
N ASP A 196 -16.32 -6.36 4.49
CA ASP A 196 -17.04 -5.29 5.17
C ASP A 196 -17.59 -5.83 6.49
N ARG A 197 -16.67 -6.12 7.40
CA ARG A 197 -17.04 -6.29 8.80
C ARG A 197 -17.38 -4.90 9.31
N ALA A 198 -18.62 -4.47 9.09
CA ALA A 198 -19.25 -3.62 10.08
C ALA A 198 -19.03 -4.32 11.43
N ASP A 199 -18.55 -3.58 12.44
CA ASP A 199 -18.51 -4.13 13.78
C ASP A 199 -19.88 -4.76 14.06
N PRO A 200 -19.94 -6.01 14.56
CA PRO A 200 -21.21 -6.59 14.95
C PRO A 200 -21.89 -5.62 15.92
N PRO A 201 -23.22 -5.43 15.82
CA PRO A 201 -23.95 -4.57 16.75
C PRO A 201 -23.62 -5.01 18.18
N LYS A 202 -23.42 -4.04 19.08
CA LYS A 202 -23.20 -4.37 20.50
C LYS A 202 -24.44 -5.09 21.05
N PRO A 203 -24.30 -5.94 22.09
CA PRO A 203 -25.46 -6.54 22.74
C PRO A 203 -26.48 -5.47 23.15
N GLY A 204 -27.72 -5.58 22.63
CA GLY A 204 -28.80 -4.62 22.89
C GLY A 204 -28.96 -3.51 21.84
N GLU A 205 -28.07 -3.39 20.85
CA GLU A 205 -28.31 -2.54 19.67
C GLU A 205 -29.25 -3.25 18.69
N ALA A 206 -30.18 -2.50 18.09
CA ALA A 206 -30.95 -3.00 16.96
C ALA A 206 -30.01 -3.48 15.83
N PRO A 207 -30.39 -4.50 15.05
CA PRO A 207 -29.62 -4.89 13.88
C PRO A 207 -29.37 -3.64 13.03
N ARG A 208 -28.10 -3.29 12.79
CA ARG A 208 -27.80 -2.18 11.88
C ARG A 208 -28.44 -2.51 10.54
N LYS A 209 -29.21 -1.57 9.96
CA LYS A 209 -29.62 -1.64 8.56
C LYS A 209 -28.37 -1.98 7.75
N GLN A 210 -28.38 -3.10 7.04
CA GLN A 210 -27.19 -3.58 6.36
C GLN A 210 -26.98 -2.73 5.11
N LEU A 211 -26.12 -1.73 5.25
CA LEU A 211 -25.77 -0.83 4.15
C LEU A 211 -24.71 -1.52 3.28
N LEU A 212 -24.98 -1.58 1.98
CA LEU A 212 -23.99 -1.96 0.98
C LEU A 212 -23.11 -0.75 0.71
N LYS A 213 -21.87 -0.75 1.20
CA LYS A 213 -20.95 0.37 1.03
C LYS A 213 -20.34 0.36 -0.37
N LEU A 214 -20.41 1.49 -1.06
CA LEU A 214 -19.77 1.68 -2.35
C LEU A 214 -18.28 2.01 -2.15
N TYR A 215 -17.46 1.92 -3.20
CA TYR A 215 -16.04 2.31 -3.19
C TYR A 215 -15.76 3.69 -3.81
N TYR A 216 -16.67 4.22 -4.61
CA TYR A 216 -16.70 5.67 -4.92
C TYR A 216 -18.07 6.31 -4.68
N ASP A 217 -18.11 7.63 -4.57
CA ASP A 217 -19.37 8.38 -4.52
C ASP A 217 -20.12 8.24 -5.84
N ALA A 218 -21.43 8.02 -5.77
CA ALA A 218 -22.31 8.10 -6.92
C ALA A 218 -22.42 9.54 -7.41
N ALA A 219 -22.32 9.73 -8.72
CA ALA A 219 -22.45 11.03 -9.38
C ALA A 219 -23.90 11.54 -9.36
N THR A 220 -24.86 10.63 -9.31
CA THR A 220 -26.29 10.87 -9.20
C THR A 220 -26.92 9.81 -8.30
N LEU A 221 -28.08 10.12 -7.71
CA LEU A 221 -28.90 9.16 -6.95
C LEU A 221 -30.13 8.71 -7.74
N ASP A 222 -30.18 9.01 -9.05
CA ASP A 222 -31.23 8.53 -9.94
C ASP A 222 -31.04 7.04 -10.23
N GLN A 223 -31.91 6.20 -9.67
CA GLN A 223 -31.86 4.74 -9.84
C GLN A 223 -31.96 4.29 -11.31
N ARG A 224 -32.47 5.13 -12.22
CA ARG A 224 -32.53 4.81 -13.65
C ARG A 224 -31.14 4.75 -14.29
N GLU A 225 -30.13 5.34 -13.65
CA GLU A 225 -28.74 5.33 -14.10
C GLU A 225 -27.87 4.28 -13.40
N ALA A 226 -28.48 3.37 -12.63
CA ALA A 226 -27.78 2.32 -11.92
C ALA A 226 -28.53 0.99 -11.98
N ARG A 227 -27.81 -0.10 -11.74
CA ARG A 227 -28.36 -1.46 -11.71
C ARG A 227 -27.77 -2.22 -10.54
N LEU A 228 -28.63 -2.88 -9.79
CA LEU A 228 -28.23 -3.80 -8.73
C LEU A 228 -28.62 -5.21 -9.12
N THR A 229 -27.66 -6.12 -9.08
CA THR A 229 -27.89 -7.54 -9.30
C THR A 229 -27.36 -8.33 -8.11
N MET A 230 -27.84 -9.56 -7.96
CA MET A 230 -27.30 -10.53 -7.02
C MET A 230 -26.96 -11.85 -7.72
N ARG A 231 -25.96 -12.55 -7.21
CA ARG A 231 -25.61 -13.93 -7.60
C ARG A 231 -25.01 -14.67 -6.41
N ARG A 232 -25.03 -16.01 -6.47
CA ARG A 232 -24.43 -16.84 -5.42
C ARG A 232 -22.94 -17.04 -5.68
N GLY A 233 -22.57 -17.66 -6.78
CA GLY A 233 -21.18 -17.81 -7.23
C GLY A 233 -20.81 -16.85 -8.36
N GLU A 234 -19.51 -16.68 -8.60
CA GLU A 234 -19.00 -15.75 -9.62
C GLU A 234 -19.56 -16.03 -11.04
N LYS A 235 -19.74 -17.31 -11.39
CA LYS A 235 -20.20 -17.75 -12.71
C LYS A 235 -21.72 -17.86 -12.83
N ASP A 236 -22.45 -17.67 -11.73
CA ASP A 236 -23.90 -17.82 -11.75
C ASP A 236 -24.55 -16.65 -12.52
N PRO A 237 -25.72 -16.88 -13.15
CA PRO A 237 -26.49 -15.80 -13.77
C PRO A 237 -26.77 -14.69 -12.76
N ARG A 238 -26.64 -13.44 -13.21
CA ARG A 238 -27.03 -12.26 -12.43
C ARG A 238 -28.55 -12.18 -12.38
N ILE A 239 -29.09 -12.05 -11.18
CA ILE A 239 -30.52 -11.82 -10.94
C ILE A 239 -30.69 -10.33 -10.64
N GLU A 240 -31.45 -9.63 -11.47
CA GLU A 240 -31.75 -8.20 -11.26
C GLU A 240 -32.54 -8.02 -9.97
N ILE A 241 -32.09 -7.09 -9.12
CA ILE A 241 -32.91 -6.56 -8.04
C ILE A 241 -33.63 -5.33 -8.59
N PRO A 242 -34.98 -5.36 -8.69
CA PRO A 242 -35.74 -4.24 -9.26
C PRO A 242 -35.51 -2.97 -8.45
N ALA A 243 -35.71 -1.80 -9.05
CA ALA A 243 -35.49 -0.49 -8.40
C ALA A 243 -36.26 -0.33 -7.07
N SER A 244 -37.42 -1.00 -6.92
CA SER A 244 -38.20 -1.03 -5.67
C SER A 244 -37.56 -1.85 -4.55
N GLY A 245 -36.58 -2.70 -4.86
CA GLY A 245 -35.90 -3.60 -3.94
C GLY A 245 -34.62 -3.02 -3.30
N TRP A 246 -34.26 -1.79 -3.64
CA TRP A 246 -33.13 -1.09 -3.04
C TRP A 246 -33.33 0.43 -3.11
N ALA A 247 -32.54 1.18 -2.35
CA ALA A 247 -32.49 2.63 -2.40
C ALA A 247 -31.07 3.13 -2.15
N TYR A 248 -30.73 4.31 -2.68
CA TYR A 248 -29.51 5.01 -2.25
C TYR A 248 -29.65 5.46 -0.80
N ALA A 249 -28.69 5.11 0.03
CA ALA A 249 -28.51 5.61 1.39
C ALA A 249 -27.41 6.68 1.40
N GLY A 250 -27.60 7.73 0.60
CA GLY A 250 -26.58 8.72 0.27
C GLY A 250 -25.68 8.27 -0.89
N PRO A 251 -24.64 9.08 -1.26
CA PRO A 251 -23.81 8.81 -2.44
C PRO A 251 -22.85 7.63 -2.27
N ARG A 252 -22.64 7.16 -1.04
CA ARG A 252 -21.60 6.17 -0.69
C ARG A 252 -22.18 4.81 -0.26
N ALA A 253 -23.50 4.63 -0.27
CA ALA A 253 -24.12 3.43 0.24
C ALA A 253 -25.49 3.15 -0.38
N LEU A 254 -25.89 1.88 -0.35
CA LEU A 254 -27.22 1.41 -0.70
C LEU A 254 -27.88 0.74 0.51
N GLU A 255 -29.20 0.81 0.58
CA GLU A 255 -30.03 0.02 1.48
C GLU A 255 -30.86 -0.98 0.65
N LEU A 256 -30.91 -2.25 1.07
CA LEU A 256 -31.83 -3.24 0.51
C LEU A 256 -33.23 -3.04 1.09
N VAL A 257 -34.25 -3.00 0.23
CA VAL A 257 -35.64 -2.69 0.60
C VAL A 257 -36.50 -3.94 0.41
N GLY A 258 -37.08 -4.44 1.50
CA GLY A 258 -37.93 -5.65 1.46
C GLY A 258 -37.16 -6.93 1.13
N ILE A 259 -35.83 -6.89 1.11
CA ILE A 259 -34.94 -8.02 0.86
C ILE A 259 -34.10 -8.26 2.10
N ASN A 260 -34.13 -9.50 2.60
CA ASN A 260 -33.24 -9.89 3.67
C ASN A 260 -31.87 -10.26 3.09
N PRO A 261 -30.80 -9.56 3.49
CA PRO A 261 -29.46 -9.90 3.04
C PRO A 261 -29.02 -11.29 3.49
N GLU A 262 -28.51 -12.10 2.56
CA GLU A 262 -27.96 -13.42 2.85
C GLU A 262 -26.42 -13.44 2.84
N PRO A 263 -25.76 -14.06 3.82
CA PRO A 263 -24.30 -14.20 3.85
C PRO A 263 -23.74 -14.92 2.63
N GLY A 264 -22.66 -14.37 2.06
CA GLY A 264 -22.01 -14.92 0.87
C GLY A 264 -22.74 -14.67 -0.45
N VAL A 265 -23.85 -13.92 -0.46
CA VAL A 265 -24.40 -13.39 -1.72
C VAL A 265 -23.50 -12.27 -2.24
N ILE A 266 -23.26 -12.31 -3.54
CA ILE A 266 -22.51 -11.29 -4.27
C ILE A 266 -23.50 -10.28 -4.82
N TYR A 267 -23.53 -9.09 -4.24
CA TYR A 267 -24.26 -7.94 -4.77
C TYR A 267 -23.35 -7.21 -5.73
N GLU A 268 -23.80 -7.04 -6.97
CA GLU A 268 -23.06 -6.31 -7.99
C GLU A 268 -23.83 -5.07 -8.41
N PHE A 269 -23.20 -3.93 -8.19
CA PHE A 269 -23.78 -2.62 -8.44
C PHE A 269 -23.04 -1.89 -9.55
N HIS A 270 -23.73 -1.59 -10.64
CA HIS A 270 -23.23 -0.76 -11.73
C HIS A 270 -23.83 0.63 -11.60
N TYR A 271 -22.99 1.66 -11.56
CA TYR A 271 -23.43 3.04 -11.36
C TYR A 271 -22.42 4.04 -11.91
N LYS A 272 -22.86 5.28 -12.13
CA LYS A 272 -21.94 6.38 -12.43
C LYS A 272 -21.29 6.84 -11.14
N ALA A 273 -20.00 6.57 -10.99
CA ALA A 273 -19.17 7.11 -9.91
C ALA A 273 -18.48 8.40 -10.35
N LYS A 274 -18.11 9.23 -9.37
CA LYS A 274 -17.34 10.47 -9.60
C LYS A 274 -16.09 10.55 -8.73
N ASP A 275 -15.25 11.53 -9.07
CA ASP A 275 -14.14 11.99 -8.25
C ASP A 275 -13.09 10.90 -7.99
N PRO A 276 -12.47 10.33 -9.06
CA PRO A 276 -11.46 9.30 -8.92
C PRO A 276 -10.24 9.85 -8.17
N ARG A 277 -9.77 9.07 -7.21
CA ARG A 277 -8.55 9.35 -6.44
C ARG A 277 -7.30 9.00 -7.26
N VAL A 278 -6.25 9.81 -7.16
CA VAL A 278 -4.92 9.56 -7.74
C VAL A 278 -4.12 8.66 -6.80
N LEU A 279 -4.54 7.40 -6.72
CA LEU A 279 -4.07 6.48 -5.69
C LEU A 279 -2.59 6.06 -5.84
N GLY A 280 -2.04 6.08 -7.06
CA GLY A 280 -0.63 5.76 -7.30
C GLY A 280 0.36 6.72 -6.61
N VAL A 281 -0.11 7.87 -6.12
CA VAL A 281 0.70 8.78 -5.27
C VAL A 281 1.19 8.07 -4.00
N GLY A 282 0.46 7.07 -3.48
CA GLY A 282 0.93 6.26 -2.35
C GLY A 282 2.27 5.58 -2.59
N LEU A 283 2.54 5.13 -3.82
CA LEU A 283 3.82 4.52 -4.21
C LEU A 283 4.95 5.58 -4.20
N ALA A 284 4.67 6.76 -4.76
CA ALA A 284 5.62 7.87 -4.78
C ALA A 284 5.92 8.40 -3.37
N ALA A 285 4.89 8.58 -2.53
CA ALA A 285 5.05 9.03 -1.15
C ALA A 285 5.93 8.07 -0.33
N THR A 286 5.79 6.76 -0.53
CA THR A 286 6.68 5.75 0.06
C THR A 286 8.12 5.89 -0.44
N ARG A 287 8.33 5.98 -1.76
CA ARG A 287 9.66 6.19 -2.37
C ARG A 287 10.35 7.42 -1.77
N ASP A 288 9.61 8.52 -1.70
CA ASP A 288 10.11 9.83 -1.29
C ASP A 288 10.46 9.86 0.19
N LEU A 289 9.60 9.30 1.05
CA LEU A 289 9.87 9.17 2.49
C LEU A 289 11.13 8.33 2.75
N ILE A 290 11.23 7.15 2.15
CA ILE A 290 12.36 6.25 2.40
C ILE A 290 13.66 6.84 1.87
N SER A 291 13.64 7.48 0.71
CA SER A 291 14.82 8.17 0.19
C SER A 291 15.25 9.35 1.08
N PHE A 292 14.28 10.14 1.58
CA PHE A 292 14.56 11.23 2.52
C PHE A 292 15.18 10.72 3.82
N LEU A 293 14.58 9.69 4.43
CA LEU A 293 15.07 9.06 5.65
C LEU A 293 16.45 8.41 5.46
N ARG A 294 16.72 7.81 4.29
CA ARG A 294 18.03 7.25 3.94
C ARG A 294 19.09 8.34 3.87
N ALA A 295 18.78 9.47 3.24
CA ALA A 295 19.69 10.60 3.12
C ALA A 295 19.99 11.28 4.47
N GLY A 296 19.00 11.35 5.36
CA GLY A 296 19.18 11.86 6.73
C GLY A 296 19.47 13.36 6.83
N GLY A 297 19.13 14.12 5.79
CA GLY A 297 19.28 15.58 5.73
C GLY A 297 18.11 16.34 6.34
N ASN A 298 18.06 17.65 6.06
CA ASN A 298 16.91 18.49 6.40
C ASN A 298 15.93 18.55 5.23
N ASP A 299 14.65 18.77 5.52
CA ASP A 299 13.65 19.07 4.50
C ASP A 299 13.79 20.51 3.96
N ALA A 300 12.91 20.90 3.02
CA ALA A 300 12.92 22.24 2.42
C ALA A 300 12.59 23.37 3.41
N LYS A 301 12.02 23.05 4.59
CA LYS A 301 11.72 24.00 5.67
C LYS A 301 12.81 24.02 6.76
N GLY A 302 13.85 23.21 6.62
CA GLY A 302 14.93 23.11 7.60
C GLY A 302 14.66 22.15 8.75
N ASN A 303 13.54 21.40 8.75
CA ASN A 303 13.31 20.38 9.78
C ASN A 303 14.26 19.20 9.53
N ALA A 304 14.93 18.75 10.59
CA ALA A 304 15.85 17.63 10.50
C ALA A 304 15.12 16.29 10.31
N SER A 305 15.67 15.42 9.45
CA SER A 305 15.25 14.02 9.41
C SER A 305 15.35 13.36 10.78
N PRO A 306 14.37 12.52 11.17
CA PRO A 306 14.46 11.74 12.40
C PRO A 306 15.51 10.63 12.32
N LEU A 307 16.14 10.38 11.17
CA LEU A 307 17.21 9.39 11.02
C LEU A 307 18.45 10.02 10.41
N LYS A 308 19.63 9.53 10.80
CA LYS A 308 20.93 9.89 10.23
C LYS A 308 21.77 8.65 10.00
N GLY A 309 22.58 8.67 8.95
CA GLY A 309 23.57 7.63 8.68
C GLY A 309 22.97 6.27 8.31
N ILE A 310 21.80 6.22 7.69
CA ILE A 310 21.22 4.96 7.20
C ILE A 310 22.01 4.49 5.97
N THR A 311 22.55 3.28 6.05
CA THR A 311 23.38 2.68 4.99
C THR A 311 22.63 1.63 4.19
N GLY A 312 21.61 1.01 4.78
CA GLY A 312 20.79 -0.02 4.14
C GLY A 312 19.30 0.14 4.40
N THR A 313 18.50 -0.23 3.42
CA THR A 313 17.05 -0.07 3.39
C THR A 313 16.41 -1.35 2.89
N LEU A 314 15.53 -1.92 3.70
CA LEU A 314 14.80 -3.14 3.39
C LEU A 314 13.30 -2.85 3.42
N ALA A 315 12.52 -3.56 2.61
CA ALA A 315 11.07 -3.51 2.69
C ALA A 315 10.49 -4.88 3.04
N PHE A 316 9.43 -4.87 3.85
CA PHE A 316 8.61 -6.02 4.15
C PHE A 316 7.15 -5.69 3.87
N GLY A 317 6.42 -6.65 3.32
CA GLY A 317 4.98 -6.58 3.17
C GLY A 317 4.38 -7.98 3.17
N ALA A 318 3.15 -8.10 3.66
CA ALA A 318 2.41 -9.35 3.63
C ALA A 318 1.01 -9.16 3.04
N SER A 319 0.50 -10.12 2.27
CA SER A 319 -0.83 -10.05 1.65
C SER A 319 -0.97 -8.80 0.76
N GLN A 320 -1.95 -7.91 1.00
CA GLN A 320 -2.09 -6.63 0.29
C GLN A 320 -0.78 -5.83 0.24
N SER A 321 -0.04 -5.74 1.35
CA SER A 321 1.18 -4.95 1.38
C SER A 321 2.38 -5.64 0.71
N GLY A 322 2.33 -6.97 0.56
CA GLY A 322 3.25 -7.71 -0.32
C GLY A 322 2.95 -7.47 -1.80
N ARG A 323 1.68 -7.42 -2.18
CA ARG A 323 1.23 -7.04 -3.53
C ARG A 323 1.61 -5.58 -3.86
N PHE A 324 1.53 -4.67 -2.89
CA PHE A 324 2.00 -3.29 -3.04
C PHE A 324 3.47 -3.26 -3.42
N LEU A 325 4.32 -4.08 -2.78
CA LEU A 325 5.75 -4.14 -3.11
C LEU A 325 6.03 -4.67 -4.51
N ARG A 326 5.19 -5.60 -5.00
CA ARG A 326 5.26 -6.06 -6.39
C ARG A 326 5.01 -4.90 -7.36
N ASP A 327 3.92 -4.16 -7.16
CA ASP A 327 3.63 -2.97 -7.99
C ASP A 327 4.69 -1.88 -7.84
N PHE A 328 5.18 -1.64 -6.62
CA PHE A 328 6.22 -0.64 -6.35
C PHE A 328 7.48 -0.92 -7.17
N VAL A 329 7.94 -2.17 -7.20
CA VAL A 329 9.11 -2.57 -8.00
C VAL A 329 8.79 -2.51 -9.49
N TYR A 330 7.70 -3.15 -9.93
CA TYR A 330 7.34 -3.24 -11.34
C TYR A 330 7.13 -1.87 -12.01
N LEU A 331 6.46 -0.95 -11.31
CA LEU A 331 6.19 0.40 -11.80
C LEU A 331 7.40 1.34 -11.68
N GLY A 332 8.53 0.87 -11.13
CA GLY A 332 9.80 1.60 -11.11
C GLY A 332 9.99 2.55 -9.93
N PHE A 333 9.17 2.43 -8.87
CA PHE A 333 9.29 3.30 -7.69
C PHE A 333 10.52 2.99 -6.82
N ASN A 334 11.29 1.93 -7.12
CA ASN A 334 12.58 1.70 -6.46
C ASN A 334 13.71 2.64 -6.92
N GLN A 335 13.41 3.57 -7.85
CA GLN A 335 14.26 4.68 -8.25
C GLN A 335 13.63 6.01 -7.82
N ASP A 336 14.34 6.84 -7.05
CA ASP A 336 13.92 8.22 -6.76
C ASP A 336 14.22 9.20 -7.92
N GLU A 337 13.68 10.42 -7.93
CA GLU A 337 13.98 11.36 -9.03
C GLU A 337 15.43 11.89 -9.04
N SER A 338 16.24 11.58 -8.02
CA SER A 338 17.70 11.81 -8.02
C SER A 338 18.48 10.57 -8.51
N ALA A 339 17.78 9.58 -9.09
CA ALA A 339 18.35 8.32 -9.57
C ALA A 339 19.11 7.53 -8.49
N ARG A 340 18.57 7.51 -7.26
CA ARG A 340 19.04 6.68 -6.15
C ARG A 340 18.11 5.49 -5.94
N LYS A 341 18.70 4.38 -5.50
CA LYS A 341 17.95 3.17 -5.11
C LYS A 341 17.24 3.38 -3.77
N VAL A 342 15.94 3.09 -3.73
CA VAL A 342 15.11 3.27 -2.53
C VAL A 342 15.28 2.11 -1.55
N PHE A 343 15.09 0.87 -2.01
CA PHE A 343 15.28 -0.35 -1.23
C PHE A 343 16.39 -1.21 -1.82
N ASP A 344 17.28 -1.69 -0.96
CA ASP A 344 18.35 -2.61 -1.31
C ASP A 344 17.83 -4.06 -1.37
N GLY A 345 16.81 -4.38 -0.56
CA GLY A 345 16.16 -5.69 -0.54
C GLY A 345 14.68 -5.59 -0.20
N VAL A 346 13.87 -6.48 -0.78
CA VAL A 346 12.42 -6.53 -0.60
C VAL A 346 12.02 -7.95 -0.26
N TYR A 347 11.20 -8.09 0.79
CA TYR A 347 10.57 -9.33 1.18
C TYR A 347 9.04 -9.22 1.07
N ALA A 348 8.48 -9.86 0.04
CA ALA A 348 7.04 -9.99 -0.14
C ALA A 348 6.55 -11.35 0.37
N HIS A 349 5.68 -11.35 1.38
CA HIS A 349 5.11 -12.56 1.95
C HIS A 349 3.63 -12.70 1.57
N THR A 350 3.19 -13.89 1.21
CA THR A 350 1.79 -14.23 0.89
C THR A 350 1.09 -13.27 -0.08
N ALA A 351 1.84 -12.71 -1.03
CA ALA A 351 1.33 -11.79 -2.03
C ALA A 351 0.64 -12.52 -3.20
N GLY A 352 0.95 -13.80 -3.41
CA GLY A 352 0.61 -14.49 -4.65
C GLY A 352 1.37 -13.93 -5.85
N ALA A 353 0.76 -13.98 -7.02
CA ALA A 353 1.33 -13.42 -8.25
C ALA A 353 0.81 -12.02 -8.62
N GLY A 354 -0.14 -11.48 -7.85
CA GLY A 354 -0.86 -10.25 -8.20
C GLY A 354 -0.25 -8.96 -7.65
N GLY A 355 -0.78 -7.84 -8.15
CA GLY A 355 -0.58 -6.49 -7.66
C GLY A 355 -1.76 -6.00 -6.82
N VAL A 356 -1.79 -4.70 -6.53
CA VAL A 356 -2.90 -4.02 -5.89
C VAL A 356 -3.69 -3.28 -6.98
N PHE A 357 -5.02 -3.24 -6.87
CA PHE A 357 -5.85 -2.40 -7.73
C PHE A 357 -5.69 -0.91 -7.37
N LEU A 358 -4.45 -0.41 -7.39
CA LEU A 358 -4.05 0.89 -6.88
C LEU A 358 -3.94 1.90 -8.02
N ASN A 359 -3.12 1.61 -9.03
CA ASN A 359 -2.75 2.57 -10.06
C ASN A 359 -3.69 2.52 -11.28
N TYR A 360 -4.98 2.80 -11.05
CA TYR A 360 -6.05 2.76 -12.07
C TYR A 360 -7.05 3.91 -11.85
N GLU A 361 -7.71 4.38 -12.91
CA GLU A 361 -8.85 5.32 -12.78
C GLU A 361 -9.99 4.58 -12.07
N PHE A 362 -10.40 5.07 -10.90
CA PHE A 362 -11.29 4.37 -9.95
C PHE A 362 -10.70 3.08 -9.32
N GLY A 363 -9.40 3.06 -9.01
CA GLY A 363 -8.75 1.96 -8.28
C GLY A 363 -9.36 1.65 -6.90
N GLN A 364 -9.28 0.38 -6.49
CA GLN A 364 -9.86 -0.11 -5.23
C GLN A 364 -8.89 -1.03 -4.47
N PRO A 365 -7.84 -0.50 -3.81
CA PRO A 365 -6.75 -1.28 -3.22
C PRO A 365 -7.16 -2.31 -2.16
N ASN A 366 -8.34 -2.17 -1.56
CA ASN A 366 -8.84 -3.13 -0.57
C ASN A 366 -9.39 -4.42 -1.18
N ARG A 367 -9.72 -4.41 -2.48
CA ARG A 367 -10.20 -5.59 -3.21
C ARG A 367 -9.12 -6.65 -3.33
N THR A 368 -9.58 -7.89 -3.32
CA THR A 368 -8.71 -9.01 -3.58
C THR A 368 -9.49 -10.24 -4.06
N ASN A 369 -9.04 -10.88 -5.11
CA ASN A 369 -9.59 -12.14 -5.59
C ASN A 369 -9.56 -13.19 -4.45
N THR A 370 -10.64 -13.93 -4.21
CA THR A 370 -10.56 -15.20 -3.48
C THR A 370 -11.22 -16.28 -4.32
N GLN A 371 -11.52 -17.45 -3.75
CA GLN A 371 -12.31 -18.46 -4.44
C GLN A 371 -13.72 -17.96 -4.84
N HIS A 372 -14.28 -17.00 -4.09
CA HIS A 372 -15.69 -16.62 -4.20
C HIS A 372 -15.92 -15.26 -4.87
N GLU A 373 -15.03 -14.29 -4.64
CA GLU A 373 -15.29 -12.87 -4.88
C GLU A 373 -14.13 -12.16 -5.60
N ASP A 374 -14.43 -11.04 -6.27
CA ASP A 374 -13.49 -10.11 -6.92
C ASP A 374 -12.65 -10.68 -8.08
N HIS A 375 -13.08 -11.76 -8.74
CA HIS A 375 -12.28 -12.44 -9.79
C HIS A 375 -11.98 -11.56 -11.00
N THR A 376 -12.85 -10.58 -11.26
CA THR A 376 -12.83 -9.74 -12.47
C THR A 376 -12.29 -8.34 -12.21
N PHE A 377 -11.70 -8.08 -11.04
CA PHE A 377 -10.95 -6.85 -10.76
C PHE A 377 -9.44 -7.03 -11.02
N PRO A 378 -8.70 -5.96 -11.34
CA PRO A 378 -7.27 -6.06 -11.59
C PRO A 378 -6.47 -6.41 -10.33
N GLU A 379 -6.14 -7.69 -10.16
CA GLU A 379 -5.15 -8.17 -9.16
C GLU A 379 -4.06 -8.99 -9.85
N ASN A 380 -4.42 -10.12 -10.47
CA ASN A 380 -3.47 -11.00 -11.15
C ASN A 380 -3.29 -10.52 -12.60
N VAL A 381 -2.47 -9.49 -12.77
CA VAL A 381 -2.10 -8.94 -14.09
C VAL A 381 -0.64 -9.25 -14.36
N PHE A 382 -0.33 -9.69 -15.59
CA PHE A 382 1.04 -9.95 -16.01
C PHE A 382 1.91 -8.66 -15.91
N PRO A 383 3.17 -8.73 -15.45
CA PRO A 383 3.99 -9.92 -15.20
C PRO A 383 3.79 -10.58 -13.83
N PHE A 384 3.86 -11.92 -13.81
CA PHE A 384 3.66 -12.73 -12.59
C PHE A 384 4.96 -13.10 -11.86
N SER A 385 6.09 -13.18 -12.56
CA SER A 385 7.37 -13.64 -12.01
C SER A 385 8.42 -12.53 -12.02
N ALA A 386 9.42 -12.65 -11.14
CA ALA A 386 10.67 -11.88 -11.23
C ALA A 386 11.43 -12.15 -12.52
N ALA A 387 11.26 -13.34 -13.10
CA ALA A 387 11.82 -13.68 -14.40
C ALA A 387 11.05 -12.97 -15.53
N ARG A 388 11.78 -12.64 -16.59
CA ARG A 388 11.20 -12.09 -17.81
C ARG A 388 10.56 -13.21 -18.63
N LEU A 389 9.25 -13.14 -18.81
CA LEU A 389 8.42 -14.14 -19.48
C LEU A 389 7.62 -13.50 -20.61
N THR A 390 6.99 -14.31 -21.46
CA THR A 390 6.05 -13.81 -22.49
C THR A 390 4.64 -14.26 -22.15
N ASP A 391 3.73 -13.32 -22.03
CA ASP A 391 2.31 -13.59 -21.86
C ASP A 391 1.72 -14.11 -23.19
N PRO A 392 1.21 -15.36 -23.24
CA PRO A 392 0.65 -15.94 -24.45
C PRO A 392 -0.68 -15.29 -24.88
N VAL A 393 -1.36 -14.55 -23.98
CA VAL A 393 -2.64 -13.90 -24.29
C VAL A 393 -2.41 -12.55 -24.98
N THR A 394 -1.55 -11.71 -24.42
CA THR A 394 -1.29 -10.36 -24.97
C THR A 394 -0.08 -10.28 -25.90
N GLY A 395 0.81 -11.29 -25.89
CA GLY A 395 2.10 -11.26 -26.57
C GLY A 395 3.16 -10.40 -25.88
N LYS A 396 2.85 -9.78 -24.73
CA LYS A 396 3.79 -8.92 -24.02
C LYS A 396 4.91 -9.74 -23.37
N THR A 397 6.16 -9.29 -23.51
CA THR A 397 7.30 -9.89 -22.80
C THR A 397 7.82 -8.96 -21.71
N ASP A 398 7.69 -9.38 -20.45
CA ASP A 398 8.01 -8.56 -19.27
C ASP A 398 8.34 -9.42 -18.03
N GLY A 399 8.84 -8.78 -16.97
CA GLY A 399 9.09 -9.37 -15.67
C GLY A 399 8.84 -8.36 -14.55
N LEU A 400 8.68 -8.84 -13.31
CA LEU A 400 8.56 -7.95 -12.15
C LEU A 400 9.82 -7.09 -11.97
N LEU A 401 11.01 -7.67 -12.22
CA LEU A 401 12.27 -6.94 -12.22
C LEU A 401 12.51 -6.25 -13.57
N ARG A 402 12.87 -4.97 -13.52
CA ARG A 402 12.89 -4.07 -14.68
C ARG A 402 14.21 -4.09 -15.43
N ASN A 403 15.28 -4.55 -14.79
CA ASN A 403 16.67 -4.51 -15.27
C ASN A 403 17.15 -3.09 -15.64
N ASP A 404 16.69 -2.07 -14.90
CA ASP A 404 17.05 -0.65 -15.10
C ASP A 404 18.15 -0.16 -14.15
N GLY A 405 18.78 -1.07 -13.41
CA GLY A 405 19.81 -0.78 -12.40
C GLY A 405 19.26 -0.52 -10.99
N PHE A 406 17.93 -0.37 -10.86
CA PHE A 406 17.29 -0.05 -9.59
C PHE A 406 16.57 -1.23 -8.94
N ASP A 407 16.59 -2.42 -9.55
CA ASP A 407 15.99 -3.61 -8.93
C ASP A 407 16.58 -3.91 -7.53
N PRO A 408 15.73 -4.26 -6.54
CA PRO A 408 16.19 -4.72 -5.24
C PRO A 408 16.61 -6.20 -5.31
N LEU A 409 17.29 -6.69 -4.27
CA LEU A 409 17.27 -8.13 -3.99
C LEU A 409 15.84 -8.54 -3.64
N TRP A 410 15.31 -9.53 -4.35
CA TRP A 410 13.91 -9.93 -4.22
C TRP A 410 13.78 -11.27 -3.50
N MET A 411 13.00 -11.29 -2.43
CA MET A 411 12.56 -12.52 -1.78
C MET A 411 11.04 -12.55 -1.74
N GLU A 412 10.47 -13.66 -2.18
CA GLU A 412 9.04 -13.91 -2.10
C GLU A 412 8.78 -15.25 -1.41
N THR A 413 7.86 -15.28 -0.48
CA THR A 413 7.41 -16.53 0.13
C THR A 413 5.89 -16.60 0.08
N ASN A 414 5.37 -17.75 -0.31
CA ASN A 414 3.94 -18.01 -0.41
C ASN A 414 3.59 -19.25 0.39
N THR A 415 2.39 -19.29 0.96
CA THR A 415 1.87 -20.50 1.62
C THR A 415 1.09 -21.36 0.63
N SER A 416 0.61 -22.52 1.08
CA SER A 416 -0.32 -23.32 0.27
C SER A 416 -1.58 -22.54 -0.11
N THR A 417 -2.06 -21.60 0.70
CA THR A 417 -3.24 -20.78 0.36
C THR A 417 -3.00 -19.96 -0.91
N GLU A 418 -1.84 -19.33 -1.06
CA GLU A 418 -1.57 -18.47 -2.23
C GLU A 418 -1.37 -19.28 -3.52
N TYR A 419 -0.89 -20.53 -3.41
CA TYR A 419 -0.85 -21.44 -4.56
C TYR A 419 -2.25 -21.77 -5.07
N TRP A 420 -3.19 -22.05 -4.17
CA TRP A 420 -4.55 -22.42 -4.55
C TRP A 420 -5.44 -21.24 -4.94
N GLN A 421 -5.22 -20.06 -4.35
CA GLN A 421 -6.16 -18.94 -4.48
C GLN A 421 -5.55 -17.69 -5.13
N LYS A 422 -4.22 -17.56 -5.20
CA LYS A 422 -3.54 -16.31 -5.56
C LYS A 422 -2.54 -16.46 -6.70
N GLY A 423 -2.64 -17.54 -7.46
CA GLY A 423 -1.79 -17.78 -8.64
C GLY A 423 -0.30 -17.88 -8.31
N ALA A 424 0.08 -18.20 -7.07
CA ALA A 424 1.49 -18.17 -6.65
C ALA A 424 2.40 -19.11 -7.44
N SER A 425 1.85 -20.16 -8.08
CA SER A 425 2.63 -21.01 -8.99
C SER A 425 3.25 -20.20 -10.13
N LEU A 426 2.54 -19.19 -10.66
CA LEU A 426 3.00 -18.32 -11.75
C LEU A 426 4.21 -17.45 -11.37
N THR A 427 4.61 -17.41 -10.11
CA THR A 427 5.85 -16.77 -9.69
C THR A 427 7.09 -17.59 -10.09
N VAL A 428 6.92 -18.91 -10.29
CA VAL A 428 8.00 -19.88 -10.57
C VAL A 428 7.72 -20.77 -11.79
N THR A 429 6.57 -20.63 -12.44
CA THR A 429 6.24 -21.31 -13.70
C THR A 429 6.02 -20.32 -14.84
N ASP A 430 6.01 -20.80 -16.08
CA ASP A 430 5.57 -19.99 -17.22
C ASP A 430 4.09 -19.56 -17.07
N PRO A 431 3.60 -18.57 -17.85
CA PRO A 431 2.22 -18.07 -17.71
C PRO A 431 1.13 -19.12 -18.02
N LEU A 432 1.49 -20.26 -18.62
CA LEU A 432 0.59 -21.39 -18.86
C LEU A 432 0.64 -22.44 -17.74
N GLY A 433 1.56 -22.31 -16.79
CA GLY A 433 1.79 -23.28 -15.72
C GLY A 433 2.38 -24.61 -16.21
N GLN A 434 3.00 -24.64 -17.40
CA GLN A 434 3.46 -25.87 -18.05
C GLN A 434 4.92 -26.22 -17.74
N LYS A 435 5.74 -25.21 -17.40
CA LYS A 435 7.18 -25.37 -17.19
C LYS A 435 7.66 -24.51 -16.04
N ASP A 436 8.62 -25.02 -15.29
CA ASP A 436 9.36 -24.24 -14.30
C ASP A 436 10.20 -23.16 -14.97
N VAL A 437 10.37 -22.04 -14.27
CA VAL A 437 11.10 -20.86 -14.72
C VAL A 437 12.32 -20.65 -13.84
N ALA A 438 13.47 -20.43 -14.49
CA ALA A 438 14.68 -20.00 -13.81
C ALA A 438 14.54 -18.53 -13.38
N LEU A 439 14.60 -18.27 -12.07
CA LEU A 439 14.59 -16.93 -11.53
C LEU A 439 15.94 -16.22 -11.74
N PRO A 440 15.97 -14.88 -11.84
CA PRO A 440 17.20 -14.11 -11.82
C PRO A 440 18.04 -14.41 -10.57
N PRO A 441 19.38 -14.31 -10.63
CA PRO A 441 20.26 -14.57 -9.46
C PRO A 441 19.95 -13.71 -8.23
N THR A 442 19.31 -12.55 -8.42
CA THR A 442 18.88 -11.60 -7.39
C THR A 442 17.50 -11.89 -6.81
N ALA A 443 16.79 -12.90 -7.29
CA ALA A 443 15.44 -13.27 -6.87
C ALA A 443 15.39 -14.67 -6.25
N ARG A 444 14.59 -14.84 -5.20
CA ARG A 444 14.26 -16.14 -4.60
C ARG A 444 12.76 -16.23 -4.33
N ALA A 445 12.18 -17.39 -4.60
CA ALA A 445 10.80 -17.70 -4.28
C ALA A 445 10.75 -19.01 -3.47
N TYR A 446 9.95 -19.05 -2.40
CA TYR A 446 9.77 -20.25 -1.59
C TYR A 446 8.30 -20.53 -1.31
N LEU A 447 7.96 -21.82 -1.25
CA LEU A 447 6.68 -22.30 -0.74
C LEU A 447 6.84 -22.77 0.71
N ILE A 448 6.06 -22.18 1.61
CA ILE A 448 5.84 -22.69 2.96
C ILE A 448 4.64 -23.66 2.90
N ALA A 449 4.94 -24.92 2.60
CA ALA A 449 3.94 -25.95 2.36
C ALA A 449 3.12 -26.25 3.62
N GLY A 450 1.82 -26.48 3.44
CA GLY A 450 0.88 -26.80 4.52
C GLY A 450 0.43 -25.60 5.34
N THR A 451 1.00 -24.41 5.15
CA THR A 451 0.65 -23.20 5.91
C THR A 451 -0.59 -22.49 5.33
N GLN A 452 -1.31 -21.76 6.18
CA GLN A 452 -2.42 -20.89 5.82
C GLN A 452 -1.97 -19.43 5.61
N HIS A 453 -2.71 -18.65 4.80
CA HIS A 453 -2.44 -17.22 4.53
C HIS A 453 -2.14 -16.37 5.79
N GLY A 454 -2.85 -16.69 6.87
CA GLY A 454 -2.86 -15.93 8.11
C GLY A 454 -1.91 -16.38 9.20
N ALA A 455 -0.98 -17.33 8.97
CA ALA A 455 -0.08 -17.93 9.96
C ALA A 455 0.54 -16.95 10.99
N THR A 456 0.47 -17.27 12.29
CA THR A 456 1.08 -16.50 13.39
C THR A 456 1.46 -17.44 14.54
N ALA A 457 2.55 -17.12 15.26
CA ALA A 457 3.17 -17.97 16.28
C ALA A 457 2.23 -18.42 17.43
N TRP A 458 1.11 -17.71 17.64
CA TRP A 458 0.17 -17.96 18.72
C TRP A 458 -1.12 -18.65 18.28
N MET A 459 -1.21 -19.08 17.03
CA MET A 459 -2.39 -19.78 16.56
C MET A 459 -2.52 -21.17 17.15
N THR A 460 -3.75 -21.49 17.55
CA THR A 460 -4.13 -22.78 18.09
C THR A 460 -5.07 -23.49 17.12
N SER A 461 -5.28 -24.79 17.32
CA SER A 461 -6.26 -25.59 16.57
C SER A 461 -7.71 -25.32 16.97
N THR A 462 -8.01 -24.11 17.45
CA THR A 462 -9.39 -23.71 17.79
C THR A 462 -10.24 -23.65 16.52
N ARG A 463 -11.51 -24.04 16.63
CA ARG A 463 -12.47 -23.84 15.55
C ARG A 463 -12.69 -22.35 15.39
N GLY A 464 -12.38 -21.83 14.19
CA GLY A 464 -12.71 -20.46 13.81
C GLY A 464 -14.19 -20.33 13.41
N SER A 465 -14.47 -19.48 12.44
CA SER A 465 -15.80 -19.37 11.81
C SER A 465 -16.14 -20.54 10.87
N CYS A 466 -15.23 -21.50 10.69
CA CYS A 466 -15.40 -22.65 9.80
C CYS A 466 -15.71 -23.92 10.60
N VAL A 467 -16.33 -24.92 9.95
CA VAL A 467 -16.67 -26.23 10.55
C VAL A 467 -15.42 -26.98 11.05
N ASN A 468 -14.31 -26.85 10.32
CA ASN A 468 -13.05 -27.51 10.63
C ASN A 468 -12.13 -26.66 11.54
N PRO A 469 -11.33 -27.28 12.42
CA PRO A 469 -10.27 -26.61 13.17
C PRO A 469 -9.30 -25.84 12.26
N ARG A 470 -8.75 -24.73 12.76
CA ARG A 470 -7.65 -24.05 12.07
C ARG A 470 -6.39 -24.91 12.08
N ASN A 471 -5.59 -24.83 11.02
CA ASN A 471 -4.26 -25.43 11.02
C ASN A 471 -3.34 -24.64 11.98
N PRO A 472 -2.76 -25.25 13.02
CA PRO A 472 -1.87 -24.57 13.93
C PRO A 472 -0.47 -24.28 13.34
N HIS A 473 -0.15 -24.79 12.14
CA HIS A 473 1.12 -24.52 11.48
C HIS A 473 1.29 -23.01 11.24
N SER A 474 2.30 -22.43 11.90
CA SER A 474 2.55 -20.99 12.03
C SER A 474 3.88 -20.59 11.42
#